data_AF-A0A3E2NW03-F1
#
_entry.id   AF-A0A3E2NW03-F1
#
_cell.length_a   1.000
_cell.length_b   1.000
_cell.length_c   1.000
_cell.angle_alpha   90.00
_cell.angle_beta   90.00
_cell.angle_gamma   90.00
#
_symmetry.space_group_name_H-M   'P 1'
#
loop_
_entity.id
_entity.type
_entity.pdbx_description
1 polymer ?
#
loop_
_entity_poly.entity_id
_entity_poly.type
_entity_poly.pdbx_seq_one_letter_code
_entity_poly.pdbx_strand_id
1 'polypeptide(L)'
;MIKKSFFAALALGGAFCLISWGFKGHRAIATIAQKHLTSNTAYVVSAYLKGEAMADVSTWADENRDLKTAPWHYLNLPLGLKHDAFVQVVSQSNNNVYSAILKMEAILKDKNTTADAKNEAVKYLVHLVGDAHQPMHVSRKEDKGGNTIQLRFDNKGTNLHSLWDGRLIDHEGLSEADIVKTYDVATPAQIKQWQLDSPMEWLWESYQISSELYAQAKPGQNIDDAYYQRYIQVTHKRVDQAGIRLAGELNKLFNAATAPAASSDLSTTLADNATKGIVIGNVELKDIGSFVGKTVSVSGKVYSSRDIGSMVLVNLGAAYPNQLLTVALKGKAKELGSQLSDKVITVTGEVIDYKGKPEIIITDPAQIKM
;
A
#
# COMPACT_ATOMS: atom_id res chain seq x y z
N MET A 1 9.39 -16.69 64.47
CA MET A 1 9.05 -17.09 63.09
C MET A 1 8.44 -15.91 62.36
N ILE A 2 9.24 -15.13 61.62
CA ILE A 2 8.79 -13.94 60.89
C ILE A 2 8.70 -14.31 59.41
N LYS A 3 7.49 -14.42 58.87
CA LYS A 3 7.26 -14.67 57.44
C LYS A 3 7.53 -13.38 56.66
N LYS A 4 8.54 -13.40 55.80
CA LYS A 4 8.82 -12.33 54.82
C LYS A 4 7.83 -12.49 53.66
N SER A 5 6.94 -11.51 53.48
CA SER A 5 6.10 -11.41 52.30
C SER A 5 6.92 -10.78 51.16
N PHE A 6 7.20 -11.57 50.11
CA PHE A 6 7.78 -11.09 48.87
C PHE A 6 6.68 -10.35 48.07
N PHE A 7 6.83 -9.03 47.91
CA PHE A 7 6.09 -8.30 46.88
C PHE A 7 6.79 -8.56 45.54
N ALA A 8 6.18 -9.38 44.69
CA ALA A 8 6.56 -9.48 43.29
C ALA A 8 6.01 -8.25 42.56
N ALA A 9 6.90 -7.31 42.22
CA ALA A 9 6.57 -6.21 41.32
C ALA A 9 6.38 -6.80 39.91
N LEU A 10 5.13 -6.83 39.44
CA LEU A 10 4.82 -7.12 38.04
C LEU A 10 5.36 -5.95 37.19
N ALA A 11 6.50 -6.16 36.54
CA ALA A 11 6.93 -5.29 35.45
C ALA A 11 5.99 -5.55 34.26
N LEU A 12 5.00 -4.67 34.07
CA LEU A 12 4.26 -4.55 32.81
C LEU A 12 5.25 -4.09 31.74
N GLY A 13 5.92 -5.05 31.11
CA GLY A 13 6.62 -4.82 29.86
C GLY A 13 5.61 -4.46 28.80
N GLY A 14 5.45 -3.16 28.53
CA GLY A 14 4.77 -2.70 27.33
C GLY A 14 5.54 -3.25 26.14
N ALA A 15 4.96 -4.22 25.45
CA ALA A 15 5.37 -4.56 24.10
C ALA A 15 5.12 -3.31 23.27
N PHE A 16 6.17 -2.52 23.02
CA PHE A 16 6.12 -1.50 22.00
C PHE A 16 5.83 -2.22 20.70
N CYS A 17 4.60 -2.06 20.19
CA CYS A 17 4.23 -2.46 18.86
C CYS A 17 5.23 -1.77 17.92
N LEU A 18 6.09 -2.56 17.31
CA LEU A 18 7.00 -2.14 16.25
C LEU A 18 6.13 -1.93 15.01
N ILE A 19 5.36 -0.84 15.01
CA ILE A 19 4.52 -0.45 13.87
C ILE A 19 5.40 0.40 12.97
N SER A 20 5.86 -0.19 11.88
CA SER A 20 6.98 0.30 11.08
C SER A 20 6.54 1.25 9.99
N TRP A 21 6.90 2.53 10.04
CA TRP A 21 5.91 3.58 9.79
C TRP A 21 4.67 3.32 10.63
N GLY A 22 4.38 4.22 11.56
CA GLY A 22 3.13 4.20 12.28
C GLY A 22 1.93 4.24 11.31
N PHE A 23 0.75 3.94 11.84
CA PHE A 23 -0.52 3.85 11.11
C PHE A 23 -0.69 4.88 9.97
N LYS A 24 -0.44 6.17 10.22
CA LYS A 24 -0.55 7.23 9.21
C LYS A 24 0.42 7.08 8.03
N GLY A 25 1.66 6.67 8.29
CA GLY A 25 2.69 6.53 7.26
C GLY A 25 2.35 5.40 6.29
N HIS A 26 2.00 4.21 6.80
CA HIS A 26 1.57 3.08 5.96
C HIS A 26 0.35 3.39 5.11
N ARG A 27 -0.65 4.04 5.70
CA ARG A 27 -1.87 4.44 4.97
C ARG A 27 -1.57 5.47 3.89
N ALA A 28 -0.69 6.43 4.16
CA ALA A 28 -0.24 7.38 3.16
C ALA A 28 0.50 6.68 2.02
N ILE A 29 1.46 5.79 2.31
CA ILE A 29 2.20 5.01 1.31
C ILE A 29 1.25 4.22 0.42
N ALA A 30 0.31 3.49 1.01
CA ALA A 30 -0.67 2.69 0.29
C ALA A 30 -1.61 3.55 -0.57
N THR A 31 -2.02 4.72 -0.07
CA THR A 31 -2.89 5.66 -0.82
C THR A 31 -2.14 6.31 -1.99
N ILE A 32 -0.88 6.72 -1.78
CA ILE A 32 -0.02 7.20 -2.86
C ILE A 32 0.14 6.10 -3.91
N ALA A 33 0.47 4.88 -3.49
CA ALA A 33 0.62 3.76 -4.41
C ALA A 33 -0.64 3.54 -5.26
N GLN A 34 -1.83 3.52 -4.65
CA GLN A 34 -3.11 3.39 -5.35
C GLN A 34 -3.30 4.45 -6.45
N LYS A 35 -2.91 5.70 -6.22
CA LYS A 35 -3.00 6.80 -7.22
C LYS A 35 -2.09 6.59 -8.44
N HIS A 36 -1.00 5.84 -8.26
CA HIS A 36 0.01 5.59 -9.29
C HIS A 36 -0.10 4.22 -9.96
N LEU A 37 -1.16 3.45 -9.65
CA LEU A 37 -1.45 2.20 -10.36
C LEU A 37 -1.94 2.46 -11.79
N THR A 38 -1.69 1.48 -12.66
CA THR A 38 -2.46 1.35 -13.90
C THR A 38 -3.89 0.89 -13.58
N SER A 39 -4.85 1.18 -14.45
CA SER A 39 -6.25 0.75 -14.27
C SER A 39 -6.36 -0.77 -14.07
N ASN A 40 -5.63 -1.55 -14.87
CA ASN A 40 -5.64 -3.01 -14.70
C ASN A 40 -5.05 -3.45 -13.36
N THR A 41 -3.94 -2.84 -12.95
CA THR A 41 -3.32 -3.17 -11.67
C THR A 41 -4.26 -2.84 -10.51
N ALA A 42 -4.91 -1.67 -10.54
CA ALA A 42 -5.90 -1.28 -9.53
C ALA A 42 -7.03 -2.32 -9.41
N TYR A 43 -7.56 -2.79 -10.55
CA TYR A 43 -8.57 -3.83 -10.58
C TYR A 43 -8.09 -5.17 -10.02
N VAL A 44 -6.94 -5.66 -10.48
CA VAL A 44 -6.38 -6.94 -10.02
C VAL A 44 -6.06 -6.89 -8.53
N VAL A 45 -5.52 -5.77 -8.04
CA VAL A 45 -5.26 -5.55 -6.61
C VAL A 45 -6.57 -5.52 -5.82
N SER A 46 -7.60 -4.77 -6.25
CA SER A 46 -8.92 -4.76 -5.61
C SER A 46 -9.51 -6.16 -5.51
N ALA A 47 -9.45 -6.92 -6.61
CA ALA A 47 -9.96 -8.29 -6.67
C ALA A 47 -9.21 -9.22 -5.70
N TYR A 48 -7.88 -9.14 -5.64
CA TYR A 48 -7.12 -9.91 -4.65
C TYR A 48 -7.41 -9.47 -3.22
N LEU A 49 -7.59 -8.17 -2.97
CA LEU A 49 -7.96 -7.61 -1.67
C LEU A 49 -9.43 -7.81 -1.32
N LYS A 50 -10.23 -8.44 -2.19
CA LYS A 50 -11.67 -8.67 -1.99
C LYS A 50 -12.43 -7.37 -1.70
N GLY A 51 -12.05 -6.28 -2.38
CA GLY A 51 -12.64 -4.95 -2.25
C GLY A 51 -12.18 -4.14 -1.04
N GLU A 52 -11.27 -4.65 -0.20
CA GLU A 52 -10.64 -3.87 0.87
C GLU A 52 -9.71 -2.80 0.28
N ALA A 53 -9.79 -1.56 0.79
CA ALA A 53 -8.92 -0.49 0.32
C ALA A 53 -7.45 -0.76 0.69
N MET A 54 -6.51 -0.41 -0.20
CA MET A 54 -5.07 -0.61 0.08
C MET A 54 -4.62 0.05 1.38
N ALA A 55 -5.15 1.23 1.71
CA ALA A 55 -4.86 1.90 2.98
C ALA A 55 -5.34 1.10 4.19
N ASP A 56 -6.51 0.46 4.11
CA ASP A 56 -7.08 -0.28 5.24
C ASP A 56 -6.31 -1.57 5.54
N VAL A 57 -5.69 -2.17 4.52
CA VAL A 57 -4.88 -3.38 4.69
C VAL A 57 -3.39 -3.10 4.93
N SER A 58 -2.97 -1.84 4.84
CA SER A 58 -1.55 -1.46 4.92
C SER A 58 -0.90 -1.75 6.28
N THR A 59 -1.68 -1.82 7.36
CA THR A 59 -1.21 -2.15 8.72
C THR A 59 -1.44 -3.62 9.10
N TRP A 60 -2.07 -4.39 8.21
CA TRP A 60 -2.50 -5.76 8.50
C TRP A 60 -1.35 -6.67 8.94
N ALA A 61 -0.15 -6.52 8.37
CA ALA A 61 0.99 -7.37 8.72
C ALA A 61 1.46 -7.17 10.18
N ASP A 62 1.40 -5.94 10.70
CA ASP A 62 1.70 -5.65 12.11
C ASP A 62 0.58 -6.09 13.05
N GLU A 63 -0.67 -5.98 12.61
CA GLU A 63 -1.84 -6.44 13.36
C GLU A 63 -1.91 -7.96 13.46
N ASN A 64 -1.37 -8.68 12.47
CA ASN A 64 -1.39 -10.15 12.35
C ASN A 64 0.01 -10.76 12.52
N ARG A 65 0.84 -10.12 13.35
CA ARG A 65 2.26 -10.45 13.48
C ARG A 65 2.49 -11.89 13.98
N ASP A 66 3.29 -12.65 13.23
CA ASP A 66 3.81 -13.96 13.61
C ASP A 66 5.30 -13.82 14.00
N LEU A 67 5.75 -14.55 15.02
CA LEU A 67 7.17 -14.58 15.40
C LEU A 67 8.08 -15.03 14.24
N LYS A 68 7.56 -15.83 13.31
CA LYS A 68 8.26 -16.29 12.10
C LYS A 68 8.42 -15.19 11.06
N THR A 69 7.47 -14.25 10.99
CA THR A 69 7.49 -13.12 10.05
C THR A 69 7.99 -11.83 10.68
N ALA A 70 8.17 -11.77 12.01
CA ALA A 70 8.71 -10.61 12.69
C ALA A 70 10.03 -10.08 12.09
N PRO A 71 11.00 -10.92 11.66
CA PRO A 71 12.22 -10.44 10.99
C PRO A 71 11.99 -9.86 9.59
N TRP A 72 10.83 -10.10 8.97
CA TRP A 72 10.50 -9.55 7.65
C TRP A 72 10.35 -8.03 7.69
N HIS A 73 10.13 -7.43 8.85
CA HIS A 73 9.88 -5.99 8.93
C HIS A 73 11.17 -5.15 8.94
N TYR A 74 12.36 -5.74 9.05
CA TYR A 74 13.59 -4.95 9.21
C TYR A 74 14.86 -5.68 8.73
N LEU A 75 15.96 -4.94 8.77
CA LEU A 75 17.34 -5.37 8.57
C LEU A 75 18.21 -4.82 9.69
N ASN A 76 19.00 -5.71 10.29
CA ASN A 76 20.02 -5.37 11.28
C ASN A 76 21.40 -5.54 10.65
N LEU A 77 22.13 -4.43 10.51
CA LEU A 77 23.38 -4.32 9.77
C LEU A 77 24.44 -3.59 10.60
N PRO A 78 25.74 -3.93 10.50
CA PRO A 78 26.79 -3.08 11.03
C PRO A 78 26.79 -1.73 10.31
N LEU A 79 27.26 -0.66 10.97
CA LEU A 79 27.42 0.66 10.33
C LEU A 79 28.68 0.73 9.45
N GLY A 80 28.69 1.69 8.51
CA GLY A 80 29.88 2.00 7.69
C GLY A 80 30.15 1.04 6.54
N LEU A 81 29.18 0.19 6.17
CA LEU A 81 29.29 -0.65 4.99
C LEU A 81 29.34 0.22 3.72
N LYS A 82 30.19 -0.18 2.78
CA LYS A 82 30.10 0.27 1.38
C LYS A 82 29.02 -0.54 0.66
N HIS A 83 28.52 -0.02 -0.47
CA HIS A 83 27.40 -0.62 -1.22
C HIS A 83 27.61 -2.11 -1.53
N ASP A 84 28.74 -2.52 -2.09
CA ASP A 84 29.00 -3.95 -2.40
C ASP A 84 28.92 -4.85 -1.15
N ALA A 85 29.45 -4.39 -0.02
CA ALA A 85 29.41 -5.13 1.24
C ALA A 85 27.98 -5.16 1.83
N PHE A 86 27.24 -4.06 1.69
CA PHE A 86 25.83 -4.00 2.07
C PHE A 86 25.00 -5.00 1.27
N VAL A 87 25.14 -5.02 -0.06
CA VAL A 87 24.44 -5.95 -0.96
C VAL A 87 24.73 -7.41 -0.55
N GLN A 88 26.00 -7.73 -0.28
CA GLN A 88 26.39 -9.06 0.19
C GLN A 88 25.70 -9.44 1.50
N VAL A 89 25.76 -8.58 2.52
CA VAL A 89 25.19 -8.87 3.84
C VAL A 89 23.66 -9.00 3.78
N VAL A 90 22.98 -8.12 3.06
CA VAL A 90 21.51 -8.18 2.90
C VAL A 90 21.08 -9.47 2.20
N SER A 91 21.86 -9.91 1.20
CA SER A 91 21.54 -11.11 0.40
C SER A 91 21.87 -12.43 1.10
N GLN A 92 22.61 -12.43 2.22
CA GLN A 92 22.99 -13.65 2.94
C GLN A 92 21.84 -14.27 3.74
N SER A 93 20.83 -13.49 4.10
CA SER A 93 19.68 -13.98 4.88
C SER A 93 18.43 -14.08 4.01
N ASN A 94 17.67 -15.17 4.19
CA ASN A 94 16.35 -15.37 3.61
C ASN A 94 15.22 -14.98 4.57
N ASN A 95 15.54 -14.29 5.67
CA ASN A 95 14.60 -13.90 6.71
C ASN A 95 14.84 -12.44 7.12
N ASN A 96 14.52 -11.54 6.19
CA ASN A 96 14.61 -10.08 6.34
C ASN A 96 13.63 -9.40 5.37
N VAL A 97 13.48 -8.07 5.47
CA VAL A 97 12.56 -7.31 4.59
C VAL A 97 12.84 -7.49 3.10
N TYR A 98 14.10 -7.55 2.69
CA TYR A 98 14.47 -7.76 1.30
C TYR A 98 13.95 -9.09 0.74
N SER A 99 14.31 -10.18 1.41
CA SER A 99 13.89 -11.54 1.02
C SER A 99 12.38 -11.73 1.14
N ALA A 100 11.72 -11.07 2.09
CA ALA A 100 10.27 -11.11 2.24
C ALA A 100 9.55 -10.42 1.08
N ILE A 101 9.99 -9.24 0.64
CA ILE A 101 9.49 -8.55 -0.56
C ILE A 101 9.61 -9.48 -1.78
N LEU A 102 10.79 -10.03 -2.03
CA LEU A 102 11.02 -10.93 -3.16
C LEU A 102 10.15 -12.19 -3.09
N LYS A 103 9.94 -12.73 -1.88
CA LYS A 103 9.06 -13.87 -1.65
C LYS A 103 7.60 -13.53 -1.97
N MET A 104 7.10 -12.38 -1.52
CA MET A 104 5.73 -11.97 -1.84
C MET A 104 5.56 -11.75 -3.34
N GLU A 105 6.50 -11.09 -4.00
CA GLU A 105 6.48 -10.96 -5.46
C GLU A 105 6.45 -12.32 -6.17
N ALA A 106 7.22 -13.30 -5.71
CA ALA A 106 7.25 -14.64 -6.29
C ALA A 106 5.88 -15.35 -6.15
N ILE A 107 5.26 -15.26 -4.97
CA ILE A 107 3.90 -15.78 -4.70
C ILE A 107 2.87 -15.11 -5.62
N LEU A 108 2.97 -13.79 -5.82
CA LEU A 108 2.05 -13.04 -6.68
C LEU A 108 2.22 -13.39 -8.16
N LYS A 109 3.46 -13.66 -8.61
CA LYS A 109 3.78 -14.08 -9.99
C LYS A 109 3.34 -15.52 -10.30
N ASP A 110 3.36 -16.40 -9.31
CA ASP A 110 3.01 -17.82 -9.52
C ASP A 110 1.52 -17.98 -9.86
N LYS A 111 1.23 -18.65 -10.98
CA LYS A 111 -0.14 -18.90 -11.46
C LYS A 111 -0.85 -20.00 -10.66
N ASN A 112 -0.10 -20.85 -9.94
CA ASN A 112 -0.64 -21.98 -9.19
C ASN A 112 -0.95 -21.63 -7.72
N THR A 113 -0.51 -20.46 -7.26
CA THR A 113 -0.81 -19.96 -5.92
C THR A 113 -2.29 -19.61 -5.79
N THR A 114 -2.90 -20.01 -4.67
CA THR A 114 -4.32 -19.76 -4.37
C THR A 114 -4.64 -18.27 -4.24
N ALA A 115 -5.90 -17.90 -4.46
CA ALA A 115 -6.35 -16.50 -4.33
C ALA A 115 -6.12 -15.95 -2.91
N ASP A 116 -6.30 -16.76 -1.87
CA ASP A 116 -6.07 -16.35 -0.48
C ASP A 116 -4.58 -16.12 -0.18
N ALA A 117 -3.70 -17.00 -0.66
CA ALA A 117 -2.26 -16.77 -0.52
C ALA A 117 -1.80 -15.52 -1.29
N LYS A 118 -2.45 -15.20 -2.41
CA LYS A 118 -2.21 -13.93 -3.12
C LYS A 118 -2.79 -12.72 -2.38
N ASN A 119 -3.95 -12.84 -1.72
CA ASN A 119 -4.48 -11.79 -0.84
C ASN A 119 -3.46 -11.44 0.24
N GLU A 120 -2.98 -12.44 0.99
CA GLU A 120 -1.96 -12.23 2.03
C GLU A 120 -0.67 -11.65 1.44
N ALA A 121 -0.22 -12.15 0.29
CA ALA A 121 1.00 -11.65 -0.34
C ALA A 121 0.88 -10.19 -0.81
N VAL A 122 -0.29 -9.74 -1.29
CA VAL A 122 -0.53 -8.31 -1.57
C VAL A 122 -0.45 -7.50 -0.27
N LYS A 123 -1.11 -7.96 0.81
CA LYS A 123 -1.10 -7.26 2.11
C LYS A 123 0.31 -7.11 2.68
N TYR A 124 1.09 -8.19 2.67
CA TYR A 124 2.50 -8.15 3.05
C TYR A 124 3.32 -7.24 2.13
N LEU A 125 3.13 -7.31 0.81
CA LEU A 125 3.91 -6.45 -0.10
C LEU A 125 3.62 -4.97 0.14
N VAL A 126 2.36 -4.58 0.34
CA VAL A 126 1.97 -3.20 0.67
C VAL A 126 2.70 -2.70 1.92
N HIS A 127 2.72 -3.53 2.97
CA HIS A 127 3.37 -3.20 4.23
C HIS A 127 4.90 -3.16 4.13
N LEU A 128 5.51 -4.24 3.64
CA LEU A 128 6.97 -4.41 3.64
C LEU A 128 7.69 -3.40 2.76
N VAL A 129 7.06 -2.92 1.68
CA VAL A 129 7.63 -1.82 0.89
C VAL A 129 7.68 -0.53 1.71
N GLY A 130 6.69 -0.27 2.57
CA GLY A 130 6.75 0.84 3.53
C GLY A 130 7.92 0.69 4.49
N ASP A 131 8.06 -0.48 5.11
CA ASP A 131 9.14 -0.79 6.06
C ASP A 131 10.53 -0.62 5.44
N ALA A 132 10.71 -1.10 4.21
CA ALA A 132 11.96 -0.96 3.48
C ALA A 132 12.41 0.51 3.31
N HIS A 133 11.45 1.45 3.34
CA HIS A 133 11.71 2.88 3.19
C HIS A 133 11.86 3.64 4.51
N GLN A 134 11.50 3.03 5.65
CA GLN A 134 11.71 3.60 6.97
C GLN A 134 13.20 3.45 7.35
N PRO A 135 13.98 4.54 7.47
CA PRO A 135 15.43 4.45 7.73
C PRO A 135 15.81 3.57 8.92
N MET A 136 15.09 3.69 10.03
CA MET A 136 15.39 2.94 11.26
C MET A 136 15.00 1.45 11.16
N HIS A 137 14.37 1.00 10.06
CA HIS A 137 14.16 -0.41 9.74
C HIS A 137 15.33 -1.03 8.98
N VAL A 138 16.26 -0.22 8.45
CA VAL A 138 17.49 -0.69 7.81
C VAL A 138 18.67 -0.07 8.56
N SER A 139 18.93 -0.64 9.73
CA SER A 139 19.72 0.01 10.79
C SER A 139 20.50 -1.02 11.59
N ARG A 140 21.03 -0.65 12.77
CA ARG A 140 21.98 -1.51 13.51
C ARG A 140 21.33 -2.32 14.63
N LYS A 141 21.92 -3.49 14.90
CA LYS A 141 21.39 -4.46 15.86
C LYS A 141 21.53 -4.01 17.31
N GLU A 142 22.60 -3.29 17.62
CA GLU A 142 23.07 -2.97 18.97
C GLU A 142 22.03 -2.20 19.79
N ASP A 143 21.20 -1.39 19.12
CA ASP A 143 20.12 -0.62 19.72
C ASP A 143 18.73 -1.02 19.22
N LYS A 144 18.63 -2.20 18.60
CA LYS A 144 17.39 -2.74 18.02
C LYS A 144 16.78 -1.72 17.05
N GLY A 145 17.61 -1.16 16.16
CA GLY A 145 17.21 -0.14 15.21
C GLY A 145 16.75 1.17 15.84
N GLY A 146 17.44 1.63 16.87
CA GLY A 146 17.19 2.90 17.56
C GLY A 146 16.16 2.83 18.68
N ASN A 147 15.54 1.67 18.91
CA ASN A 147 14.55 1.49 19.98
C ASN A 147 15.12 1.75 21.38
N THR A 148 16.43 1.50 21.59
CA THR A 148 17.07 1.76 22.89
C THR A 148 17.72 3.14 23.01
N ILE A 149 17.74 3.94 21.93
CA ILE A 149 18.22 5.33 21.98
C ILE A 149 17.08 6.24 22.42
N GLN A 150 17.02 6.53 23.72
CA GLN A 150 15.98 7.38 24.30
C GLN A 150 16.18 8.85 23.90
N LEU A 151 15.08 9.52 23.57
CA LEU A 151 15.03 10.92 23.13
C LEU A 151 13.85 11.63 23.77
N ARG A 152 13.76 12.94 23.59
CA ARG A 152 12.58 13.74 23.93
C ARG A 152 12.12 14.52 22.70
N PHE A 153 10.81 14.56 22.47
CA PHE A 153 10.19 15.34 21.39
C PHE A 153 8.79 15.76 21.84
N ASP A 154 8.38 16.98 21.53
CA ASP A 154 7.12 17.58 22.03
C ASP A 154 6.94 17.46 23.55
N ASN A 155 8.04 17.68 24.30
CA ASN A 155 8.10 17.52 25.76
C ASN A 155 7.79 16.11 26.29
N LYS A 156 7.69 15.10 25.42
CA LYS A 156 7.41 13.70 25.74
C LYS A 156 8.64 12.83 25.51
N GLY A 157 8.78 11.76 26.30
CA GLY A 157 9.79 10.74 26.04
C GLY A 157 9.43 9.93 24.79
N THR A 158 10.44 9.64 23.96
CA THR A 158 10.36 8.76 22.80
C THR A 158 11.69 8.02 22.64
N ASN A 159 11.85 7.25 21.58
CA ASN A 159 13.14 6.72 21.13
C ASN A 159 13.37 7.06 19.64
N LEU A 160 14.59 6.88 19.15
CA LEU A 160 14.95 7.20 17.76
C LEU A 160 14.11 6.45 16.74
N HIS A 161 13.78 5.18 17.00
CA HIS A 161 12.93 4.37 16.13
C HIS A 161 11.52 4.95 16.03
N SER A 162 10.85 5.09 17.18
CA SER A 162 9.48 5.61 17.24
C SER A 162 9.36 7.08 16.79
N LEU A 163 10.43 7.87 16.92
CA LEU A 163 10.49 9.22 16.37
C LEU A 163 10.27 9.18 14.85
N TRP A 164 11.01 8.31 14.17
CA TRP A 164 10.99 8.14 12.72
C TRP A 164 9.78 7.37 12.20
N ASP A 165 9.28 6.38 12.95
CA ASP A 165 8.07 5.65 12.56
C ASP A 165 6.85 6.57 12.44
N GLY A 166 6.67 7.50 13.38
CA GLY A 166 5.39 8.22 13.43
C GLY A 166 5.43 9.60 14.06
N ARG A 167 6.31 9.87 15.03
CA ARG A 167 6.22 11.15 15.77
C ARG A 167 6.50 12.36 14.88
N LEU A 168 7.43 12.26 13.94
CA LEU A 168 7.70 13.34 12.97
C LEU A 168 6.44 13.65 12.12
N ILE A 169 5.75 12.62 11.63
CA ILE A 169 4.51 12.73 10.85
C ILE A 169 3.36 13.27 11.73
N ASP A 170 3.22 12.76 12.95
CA ASP A 170 2.16 13.16 13.87
C ASP A 170 2.26 14.64 14.27
N HIS A 171 3.48 15.16 14.39
CA HIS A 171 3.74 16.55 14.74
C HIS A 171 3.14 17.54 13.75
N GLU A 172 3.04 17.19 12.46
CA GLU A 172 2.44 18.07 11.46
C GLU A 172 0.94 18.28 11.68
N GLY A 173 0.28 17.40 12.45
CA GLY A 173 -1.15 17.50 12.73
C GLY A 173 -2.04 17.29 11.49
N LEU A 174 -1.47 16.80 10.38
CA LEU A 174 -2.18 16.59 9.13
C LEU A 174 -3.16 15.41 9.21
N SER A 175 -4.27 15.56 8.49
CA SER A 175 -5.16 14.45 8.16
C SER A 175 -4.49 13.50 7.16
N GLU A 176 -4.97 12.26 7.03
CA GLU A 176 -4.40 11.31 6.05
C GLU A 176 -4.48 11.84 4.61
N ALA A 177 -5.58 12.52 4.26
CA ALA A 177 -5.75 13.13 2.96
C ALA A 177 -4.74 14.27 2.72
N ASP A 178 -4.48 15.09 3.74
CA ASP A 178 -3.51 16.18 3.65
C ASP A 178 -2.06 15.66 3.61
N ILE A 179 -1.75 14.55 4.29
CA ILE A 179 -0.44 13.87 4.17
C ILE A 179 -0.22 13.45 2.71
N VAL A 180 -1.18 12.73 2.11
CA VAL A 180 -1.06 12.28 0.71
C VAL A 180 -0.93 13.48 -0.24
N LYS A 181 -1.72 14.53 -0.03
CA LYS A 181 -1.64 15.76 -0.84
C LYS A 181 -0.29 16.46 -0.71
N THR A 182 0.31 16.43 0.48
CA THR A 182 1.57 17.13 0.77
C THR A 182 2.77 16.33 0.30
N TYR A 183 2.73 14.99 0.39
CA TYR A 183 3.89 14.15 0.18
C TYR A 183 3.99 13.61 -1.25
N ASP A 184 2.86 13.38 -1.95
CA ASP A 184 2.82 12.89 -3.33
C ASP A 184 3.18 13.99 -4.33
N VAL A 185 4.47 14.35 -4.38
CA VAL A 185 5.00 15.49 -5.15
C VAL A 185 6.04 15.07 -6.20
N ALA A 186 6.27 13.77 -6.37
CA ALA A 186 7.17 13.22 -7.36
C ALA A 186 6.88 13.75 -8.77
N THR A 187 7.91 14.25 -9.46
CA THR A 187 7.82 14.63 -10.87
C THR A 187 7.68 13.40 -11.77
N PRO A 188 7.17 13.52 -13.01
CA PRO A 188 7.09 12.39 -13.95
C PRO A 188 8.43 11.66 -14.18
N ALA A 189 9.54 12.40 -14.17
CA ALA A 189 10.87 11.82 -14.30
C ALA A 189 11.27 11.00 -13.05
N GLN A 190 10.98 11.51 -11.85
CA GLN A 190 11.19 10.78 -10.59
C GLN A 190 10.30 9.55 -10.52
N ILE A 191 9.02 9.65 -10.88
CA ILE A 191 8.09 8.50 -10.89
C ILE A 191 8.66 7.39 -11.77
N LYS A 192 9.07 7.72 -13.00
CA LYS A 192 9.65 6.75 -13.93
C LYS A 192 10.92 6.11 -13.35
N GLN A 193 11.81 6.89 -12.76
CA GLN A 193 13.05 6.38 -12.19
C GLN A 193 12.79 5.49 -10.97
N TRP A 194 12.01 5.98 -10.01
CA TRP A 194 11.73 5.26 -8.77
C TRP A 194 11.00 3.94 -9.01
N GLN A 195 10.11 3.87 -10.00
CA GLN A 195 9.47 2.60 -10.40
C GLN A 195 10.42 1.59 -11.06
N LEU A 196 11.63 2.00 -11.48
CA LEU A 196 12.67 1.12 -12.02
C LEU A 196 13.71 0.70 -10.98
N ASP A 197 13.83 1.45 -9.87
CA ASP A 197 14.80 1.15 -8.82
C ASP A 197 14.48 -0.20 -8.16
N SER A 198 15.51 -1.01 -7.89
CA SER A 198 15.32 -2.32 -7.24
C SER A 198 15.10 -2.22 -5.72
N PRO A 199 14.45 -3.21 -5.09
CA PRO A 199 14.32 -3.26 -3.63
C PRO A 199 15.65 -3.12 -2.87
N MET A 200 16.77 -3.57 -3.46
CA MET A 200 18.10 -3.42 -2.86
C MET A 200 18.52 -1.95 -2.74
N GLU A 201 18.23 -1.14 -3.77
CA GLU A 201 18.57 0.30 -3.75
C GLU A 201 17.71 1.07 -2.75
N TRP A 202 16.44 0.68 -2.56
CA TRP A 202 15.59 1.32 -1.57
C TRP A 202 16.13 1.15 -0.15
N LEU A 203 16.60 -0.07 0.15
CA LEU A 203 17.20 -0.41 1.43
C LEU A 203 18.55 0.29 1.61
N TRP A 204 19.35 0.39 0.54
CA TRP A 204 20.61 1.13 0.58
C TRP A 204 20.39 2.60 0.95
N GLU A 205 19.40 3.26 0.35
CA GLU A 205 19.04 4.64 0.71
C GLU A 205 18.61 4.75 2.19
N SER A 206 17.77 3.82 2.68
CA SER A 206 17.36 3.77 4.09
C SER A 206 18.57 3.59 5.02
N TYR A 207 19.53 2.75 4.64
CA TYR A 207 20.77 2.52 5.39
C TYR A 207 21.70 3.74 5.42
N GLN A 208 21.80 4.48 4.31
CA GLN A 208 22.56 5.73 4.26
C GLN A 208 21.95 6.79 5.19
N ILE A 209 20.62 6.91 5.18
CA ILE A 209 19.91 7.83 6.08
C ILE A 209 20.11 7.39 7.53
N SER A 210 19.89 6.11 7.87
CA SER A 210 20.05 5.64 9.24
C SER A 210 21.46 5.85 9.79
N SER A 211 22.49 5.69 8.93
CA SER A 211 23.88 6.01 9.27
C SER A 211 24.08 7.50 9.62
N GLU A 212 23.44 8.41 8.89
CA GLU A 212 23.43 9.84 9.22
C GLU A 212 22.73 10.11 10.56
N LEU A 213 21.58 9.46 10.81
CA LEU A 213 20.83 9.62 12.04
C LEU A 213 21.64 9.18 13.27
N TYR A 214 22.33 8.04 13.18
CA TYR A 214 23.21 7.58 14.25
C TYR A 214 24.38 8.51 14.53
N ALA A 215 24.89 9.23 13.53
CA ALA A 215 25.96 10.20 13.72
C ALA A 215 25.50 11.45 14.51
N GLN A 216 24.20 11.73 14.50
CA GLN A 216 23.62 12.94 15.12
C GLN A 216 22.89 12.65 16.43
N ALA A 217 22.30 11.47 16.58
CA ALA A 217 21.49 11.11 17.74
C ALA A 217 22.33 10.97 19.02
N LYS A 218 21.98 11.72 20.06
CA LYS A 218 22.57 11.58 21.40
C LYS A 218 21.51 11.07 22.38
N PRO A 219 21.79 10.02 23.19
CA PRO A 219 20.85 9.58 24.22
C PRO A 219 20.43 10.72 25.15
N GLY A 220 19.13 10.87 25.39
CA GLY A 220 18.55 11.94 26.20
C GLY A 220 18.40 13.28 25.49
N GLN A 221 18.80 13.40 24.22
CA GLN A 221 18.66 14.62 23.44
C GLN A 221 17.18 15.04 23.33
N ASN A 222 16.95 16.34 23.50
CA ASN A 222 15.70 16.96 23.10
C ASN A 222 15.78 17.30 21.62
N ILE A 223 14.85 16.77 20.84
CA ILE A 223 14.70 17.06 19.41
C ILE A 223 14.15 18.47 19.28
N ASP A 224 14.92 19.34 18.64
CA ASP A 224 14.58 20.74 18.41
C ASP A 224 13.93 20.95 17.04
N ASP A 225 13.47 22.18 16.81
CA ASP A 225 12.84 22.56 15.53
C ASP A 225 13.82 22.40 14.36
N ALA A 226 15.11 22.67 14.56
CA ALA A 226 16.11 22.51 13.50
C ALA A 226 16.24 21.05 13.02
N TYR A 227 16.27 20.09 13.95
CA TYR A 227 16.20 18.66 13.62
C TYR A 227 14.89 18.35 12.89
N TYR A 228 13.77 18.82 13.43
CA TYR A 228 12.44 18.55 12.88
C TYR A 228 12.31 19.05 11.42
N GLN A 229 12.57 20.34 11.17
CA GLN A 229 12.47 20.95 9.83
C GLN A 229 13.37 20.26 8.81
N ARG A 230 14.56 19.81 9.23
CA ARG A 230 15.47 19.07 8.37
C ARG A 230 14.92 17.69 7.99
N TYR A 231 14.49 16.92 8.97
CA TYR A 231 14.19 15.50 8.77
C TYR A 231 12.75 15.23 8.37
N ILE A 232 11.83 16.15 8.61
CA ILE A 232 10.45 16.02 8.10
C ILE A 232 10.43 15.97 6.56
N GLN A 233 11.30 16.74 5.90
CA GLN A 233 11.47 16.70 4.45
C GLN A 233 12.01 15.35 3.94
N VAL A 234 12.89 14.72 4.74
CA VAL A 234 13.38 13.36 4.45
C VAL A 234 12.24 12.35 4.61
N THR A 235 11.45 12.46 5.68
CA THR A 235 10.26 11.64 5.91
C THR A 235 9.26 11.74 4.76
N HIS A 236 8.93 12.95 4.31
CA HIS A 236 8.05 13.19 3.16
C HIS A 236 8.55 12.45 1.92
N LYS A 237 9.83 12.63 1.60
CA LYS A 237 10.47 11.97 0.45
C LYS A 237 10.44 10.44 0.57
N ARG A 238 10.70 9.87 1.75
CA ARG A 238 10.69 8.40 1.92
C ARG A 238 9.31 7.79 1.77
N VAL A 239 8.27 8.47 2.28
CA VAL A 239 6.87 8.04 2.09
C VAL A 239 6.45 8.15 0.62
N ASP A 240 6.80 9.23 -0.06
CA ASP A 240 6.55 9.40 -1.51
C ASP A 240 7.24 8.29 -2.32
N GLN A 241 8.56 8.11 -2.13
CA GLN A 241 9.34 7.05 -2.77
C GLN A 241 8.70 5.67 -2.54
N ALA A 242 8.31 5.35 -1.30
CA ALA A 242 7.67 4.09 -0.98
C ALA A 242 6.36 3.88 -1.73
N GLY A 243 5.48 4.89 -1.79
CA GLY A 243 4.23 4.83 -2.52
C GLY A 243 4.44 4.64 -4.02
N ILE A 244 5.34 5.41 -4.62
CA ILE A 244 5.69 5.30 -6.04
C ILE A 244 6.30 3.94 -6.38
N ARG A 245 7.21 3.42 -5.55
CA ARG A 245 7.88 2.13 -5.76
C ARG A 245 6.94 0.95 -5.55
N LEU A 246 6.06 1.01 -4.55
CA LEU A 246 4.98 0.03 -4.36
C LEU A 246 4.08 -0.03 -5.59
N ALA A 247 3.68 1.13 -6.13
CA ALA A 247 2.94 1.19 -7.39
C ALA A 247 3.73 0.57 -8.55
N GLY A 248 5.03 0.84 -8.63
CA GLY A 248 5.94 0.26 -9.63
C GLY A 248 5.94 -1.28 -9.62
N GLU A 249 6.13 -1.89 -8.44
CA GLU A 249 6.12 -3.35 -8.32
C GLU A 249 4.74 -3.95 -8.61
N LEU A 250 3.66 -3.38 -8.09
CA LEU A 250 2.30 -3.84 -8.39
C LEU A 250 1.97 -3.69 -9.88
N ASN A 251 2.42 -2.60 -10.53
CA ASN A 251 2.25 -2.40 -11.97
C ASN A 251 3.02 -3.45 -12.77
N LYS A 252 4.27 -3.73 -12.42
CA LYS A 252 5.09 -4.77 -13.04
C LYS A 252 4.48 -6.17 -12.87
N LEU A 253 3.88 -6.46 -11.72
CA LEU A 253 3.20 -7.71 -11.44
C LEU A 253 1.89 -7.88 -12.22
N PHE A 254 1.08 -6.83 -12.31
CA PHE A 254 -0.32 -6.96 -12.67
C PHE A 254 -0.81 -6.17 -13.88
N ASN A 255 -0.01 -5.32 -14.52
CA ASN A 255 -0.49 -4.50 -15.64
C ASN A 255 -1.06 -5.35 -16.80
N ALA A 256 -0.53 -6.55 -17.02
CA ALA A 256 -1.02 -7.51 -18.01
C ALA A 256 -1.67 -8.77 -17.39
N ALA A 257 -1.87 -8.81 -16.06
CA ALA A 257 -2.48 -9.96 -15.39
C ALA A 257 -4.00 -9.95 -15.58
N THR A 258 -4.58 -11.15 -15.64
CA THR A 258 -6.02 -11.34 -15.48
C THR A 258 -6.36 -11.33 -14.00
N ALA A 259 -7.41 -10.61 -13.61
CA ALA A 259 -7.93 -10.70 -12.25
C ALA A 259 -8.31 -12.15 -11.93
N PRO A 260 -8.23 -12.56 -10.65
CA PRO A 260 -8.80 -13.83 -10.24
C PRO A 260 -10.27 -13.87 -10.70
N ALA A 261 -10.73 -15.04 -11.18
CA ALA A 261 -12.14 -15.20 -11.48
C ALA A 261 -12.92 -14.85 -10.22
N ALA A 262 -13.78 -13.82 -10.28
CA ALA A 262 -14.82 -13.64 -9.29
C ALA A 262 -15.52 -15.01 -9.21
N SER A 263 -15.59 -15.60 -8.02
CA SER A 263 -16.20 -16.92 -7.86
C SER A 263 -17.51 -16.91 -8.61
N SER A 264 -17.64 -17.74 -9.64
CA SER A 264 -18.81 -17.84 -10.52
C SER A 264 -20.03 -18.40 -9.78
N ASP A 265 -19.98 -18.45 -8.44
CA ASP A 265 -21.03 -18.96 -7.60
C ASP A 265 -21.84 -17.80 -7.02
N LEU A 266 -22.54 -17.12 -7.93
CA LEU A 266 -23.65 -16.21 -7.61
C LEU A 266 -24.85 -16.95 -6.99
N SER A 267 -24.75 -18.26 -6.74
CA SER A 267 -25.85 -19.13 -6.28
C SER A 267 -25.69 -19.68 -4.85
N THR A 268 -24.53 -19.61 -4.20
CA THR A 268 -24.31 -20.31 -2.90
C THR A 268 -23.86 -19.45 -1.72
N THR A 269 -23.72 -18.13 -1.85
CA THR A 269 -23.29 -17.26 -0.73
C THR A 269 -24.42 -16.35 -0.21
N LEU A 270 -25.54 -16.97 0.20
CA LEU A 270 -26.62 -16.31 0.97
C LEU A 270 -26.72 -16.81 2.43
N ALA A 271 -25.66 -17.42 2.96
CA ALA A 271 -25.52 -17.66 4.39
C ALA A 271 -24.07 -17.34 4.77
N ASP A 272 -23.89 -16.49 5.77
CA ASP A 272 -22.62 -16.13 6.41
C ASP A 272 -21.71 -15.12 5.68
N ASN A 273 -22.07 -13.83 5.77
CA ASN A 273 -21.24 -12.83 6.45
C ASN A 273 -21.78 -11.41 6.24
N ALA A 274 -21.83 -10.65 7.32
CA ALA A 274 -22.26 -9.26 7.31
C ALA A 274 -21.31 -8.38 6.45
N THR A 275 -21.86 -7.82 5.38
CA THR A 275 -21.43 -6.60 4.64
C THR A 275 -20.27 -6.62 3.63
N LYS A 276 -19.77 -7.76 3.12
CA LYS A 276 -18.78 -7.78 2.00
C LYS A 276 -19.25 -8.67 0.84
N GLY A 277 -19.18 -8.18 -0.40
CA GLY A 277 -19.69 -8.86 -1.61
C GLY A 277 -21.16 -8.57 -1.95
N ILE A 278 -21.71 -7.46 -1.44
CA ILE A 278 -23.11 -7.10 -1.70
C ILE A 278 -23.28 -6.78 -3.18
N VAL A 279 -24.00 -7.65 -3.90
CA VAL A 279 -24.62 -7.30 -5.17
C VAL A 279 -25.71 -6.29 -4.85
N ILE A 280 -25.37 -5.01 -4.98
CA ILE A 280 -26.37 -3.95 -4.99
C ILE A 280 -27.00 -4.05 -6.38
N GLY A 281 -28.33 -4.08 -6.46
CA GLY A 281 -29.04 -4.15 -7.73
C GLY A 281 -28.83 -2.89 -8.57
N ASN A 282 -29.91 -2.34 -9.09
CA ASN A 282 -29.82 -1.11 -9.87
C ASN A 282 -29.46 0.08 -8.97
N VAL A 283 -28.34 0.74 -9.26
CA VAL A 283 -27.91 2.00 -8.62
C VAL A 283 -28.05 3.16 -9.59
N GLU A 284 -28.31 4.36 -9.06
CA GLU A 284 -28.28 5.57 -9.86
C GLU A 284 -26.84 5.95 -10.22
N LEU A 285 -26.60 6.30 -11.49
CA LEU A 285 -25.27 6.66 -11.98
C LEU A 285 -24.62 7.81 -11.21
N LYS A 286 -25.41 8.76 -10.70
CA LYS A 286 -24.91 9.90 -9.92
C LYS A 286 -24.33 9.48 -8.56
N ASP A 287 -24.76 8.35 -8.02
CA ASP A 287 -24.38 7.86 -6.70
C ASP A 287 -23.29 6.78 -6.77
N ILE A 288 -22.82 6.43 -7.97
CA ILE A 288 -21.92 5.29 -8.24
C ILE A 288 -20.63 5.33 -7.40
N GLY A 289 -20.12 6.53 -7.08
CA GLY A 289 -18.91 6.69 -6.27
C GLY A 289 -19.04 6.20 -4.83
N SER A 290 -20.26 6.12 -4.27
CA SER A 290 -20.50 5.56 -2.93
C SER A 290 -20.50 4.02 -2.90
N PHE A 291 -20.32 3.38 -4.06
CA PHE A 291 -20.36 1.92 -4.22
C PHE A 291 -19.01 1.31 -4.56
N VAL A 292 -17.89 2.04 -4.39
CA VAL A 292 -16.53 1.47 -4.52
C VAL A 292 -16.39 0.22 -3.64
N GLY A 293 -15.82 -0.85 -4.22
CA GLY A 293 -15.68 -2.18 -3.61
C GLY A 293 -16.95 -3.04 -3.64
N LYS A 294 -18.03 -2.59 -4.30
CA LYS A 294 -19.30 -3.33 -4.43
C LYS A 294 -19.60 -3.65 -5.89
N THR A 295 -20.26 -4.78 -6.11
CA THR A 295 -20.82 -5.15 -7.42
C THR A 295 -22.18 -4.51 -7.59
N VAL A 296 -22.35 -3.74 -8.67
CA VAL A 296 -23.59 -3.01 -8.93
C VAL A 296 -24.09 -3.25 -10.35
N SER A 297 -25.38 -3.00 -10.61
CA SER A 297 -25.89 -2.74 -11.95
C SER A 297 -26.19 -1.26 -12.12
N VAL A 298 -25.63 -0.61 -13.12
CA VAL A 298 -25.80 0.83 -13.34
C VAL A 298 -26.11 1.12 -14.79
N SER A 299 -27.15 1.90 -15.04
CA SER A 299 -27.52 2.35 -16.38
C SER A 299 -27.03 3.78 -16.64
N GLY A 300 -26.55 4.06 -17.84
CA GLY A 300 -26.13 5.40 -18.21
C GLY A 300 -25.99 5.58 -19.72
N LYS A 301 -26.18 6.83 -20.17
CA LYS A 301 -25.90 7.21 -21.56
C LYS A 301 -24.39 7.25 -21.79
N VAL A 302 -23.93 6.57 -22.83
CA VAL A 302 -22.56 6.64 -23.32
C VAL A 302 -22.32 7.97 -24.01
N TYR A 303 -21.32 8.71 -23.54
CA TYR A 303 -20.93 10.01 -24.09
C TYR A 303 -19.71 9.94 -25.00
N SER A 304 -18.78 9.04 -24.72
CA SER A 304 -17.56 8.89 -25.53
C SER A 304 -16.98 7.49 -25.36
N SER A 305 -16.39 6.95 -26.41
CA SER A 305 -15.65 5.69 -26.43
C SER A 305 -14.26 5.93 -27.04
N ARG A 306 -13.20 5.38 -26.44
CA ARG A 306 -11.81 5.53 -26.91
C ARG A 306 -11.04 4.22 -26.74
N ASP A 307 -10.57 3.64 -27.84
CA ASP A 307 -9.59 2.53 -27.78
C ASP A 307 -8.19 3.08 -27.48
N ILE A 308 -7.53 2.50 -26.47
CA ILE A 308 -6.16 2.84 -26.07
C ILE A 308 -5.20 1.65 -26.29
N GLY A 309 -5.59 0.70 -27.13
CA GLY A 309 -4.85 -0.52 -27.45
C GLY A 309 -5.13 -1.64 -26.46
N SER A 310 -4.79 -1.45 -25.19
CA SER A 310 -4.96 -2.48 -24.14
C SER A 310 -6.41 -2.65 -23.67
N MET A 311 -7.26 -1.65 -23.88
CA MET A 311 -8.67 -1.61 -23.50
C MET A 311 -9.43 -0.52 -24.29
N VAL A 312 -10.76 -0.57 -24.26
CA VAL A 312 -11.62 0.52 -24.75
C VAL A 312 -12.27 1.21 -23.55
N LEU A 313 -12.06 2.52 -23.40
CA LEU A 313 -12.63 3.33 -22.34
C LEU A 313 -13.95 3.94 -22.79
N VAL A 314 -15.03 3.69 -22.05
CA VAL A 314 -16.38 4.17 -22.34
C VAL A 314 -16.85 5.05 -21.18
N ASN A 315 -17.11 6.32 -21.44
CA ASN A 315 -17.52 7.28 -20.40
C ASN A 315 -19.05 7.42 -20.36
N LEU A 316 -19.62 7.31 -19.15
CA LEU A 316 -21.06 7.42 -18.91
C LEU A 316 -21.39 8.73 -18.17
N GLY A 317 -22.54 9.31 -18.51
CA GLY A 317 -23.11 10.50 -17.84
C GLY A 317 -22.55 11.83 -18.32
N ALA A 318 -21.27 11.90 -18.69
CA ALA A 318 -20.65 13.04 -19.36
C ALA A 318 -19.35 12.63 -20.08
N ALA A 319 -18.78 13.54 -20.86
CA ALA A 319 -17.45 13.35 -21.46
C ALA A 319 -16.32 13.51 -20.43
N TYR A 320 -15.17 12.92 -20.69
CA TYR A 320 -13.96 13.14 -19.89
C TYR A 320 -13.55 14.63 -19.91
N PRO A 321 -13.12 15.22 -18.77
CA PRO A 321 -12.89 14.61 -17.46
C PRO A 321 -14.08 14.73 -16.49
N ASN A 322 -15.31 14.94 -16.94
CA ASN A 322 -16.46 15.15 -16.06
C ASN A 322 -17.40 13.94 -15.96
N GLN A 323 -16.99 12.80 -16.52
CA GLN A 323 -17.78 11.58 -16.51
C GLN A 323 -18.04 11.10 -15.08
N LEU A 324 -19.22 10.51 -14.85
CA LEU A 324 -19.58 9.94 -13.55
C LEU A 324 -19.00 8.53 -13.37
N LEU A 325 -18.88 7.79 -14.47
CA LEU A 325 -18.33 6.44 -14.50
C LEU A 325 -17.53 6.23 -15.78
N THR A 326 -16.36 5.60 -15.64
CA THR A 326 -15.61 5.03 -16.76
C THR A 326 -15.86 3.51 -16.81
N VAL A 327 -16.18 2.97 -17.97
CA VAL A 327 -16.28 1.52 -18.19
C VAL A 327 -15.11 1.10 -19.08
N ALA A 328 -14.19 0.31 -18.54
CA ALA A 328 -13.00 -0.16 -19.23
C ALA A 328 -13.25 -1.56 -19.82
N LEU A 329 -13.47 -1.64 -21.12
CA LEU A 329 -13.70 -2.89 -21.84
C LEU A 329 -12.37 -3.58 -22.16
N LYS A 330 -12.23 -4.84 -21.75
CA LYS A 330 -11.04 -5.67 -21.94
C LYS A 330 -11.38 -7.03 -22.55
N GLY A 331 -10.36 -7.69 -23.11
CA GLY A 331 -10.52 -9.02 -23.70
C GLY A 331 -11.64 -9.05 -24.74
N LYS A 332 -12.56 -10.00 -24.62
CA LYS A 332 -13.71 -10.16 -25.54
C LYS A 332 -14.64 -8.95 -25.53
N ALA A 333 -14.80 -8.28 -24.40
CA ALA A 333 -15.68 -7.11 -24.29
C ALA A 333 -15.19 -5.90 -25.14
N LYS A 334 -13.91 -5.86 -25.55
CA LYS A 334 -13.40 -4.80 -26.43
C LYS A 334 -14.21 -4.67 -27.73
N GLU A 335 -14.71 -5.79 -28.26
CA GLU A 335 -15.47 -5.84 -29.52
C GLU A 335 -16.80 -5.07 -29.45
N LEU A 336 -17.32 -4.87 -28.24
CA LEU A 336 -18.53 -4.07 -28.03
C LEU A 336 -18.28 -2.58 -28.16
N GLY A 337 -17.04 -2.10 -27.95
CA GLY A 337 -16.75 -0.68 -27.73
C GLY A 337 -17.18 0.28 -28.85
N SER A 338 -17.13 -0.16 -30.11
CA SER A 338 -17.61 0.62 -31.26
C SER A 338 -19.14 0.65 -31.38
N GLN A 339 -19.83 -0.29 -30.73
CA GLN A 339 -21.28 -0.49 -30.81
C GLN A 339 -22.04 0.26 -29.72
N LEU A 340 -21.36 0.84 -28.73
CA LEU A 340 -21.98 1.47 -27.55
C LEU A 340 -22.23 2.98 -27.71
N SER A 341 -21.66 3.62 -28.73
CA SER A 341 -21.76 5.08 -28.91
C SER A 341 -23.21 5.56 -28.95
N ASP A 342 -23.50 6.62 -28.21
CA ASP A 342 -24.83 7.25 -28.05
C ASP A 342 -25.96 6.37 -27.49
N LYS A 343 -25.65 5.14 -27.03
CA LYS A 343 -26.63 4.26 -26.40
C LYS A 343 -26.74 4.51 -24.90
N VAL A 344 -27.90 4.15 -24.34
CA VAL A 344 -28.03 3.92 -22.89
C VAL A 344 -27.66 2.47 -22.67
N ILE A 345 -26.64 2.22 -21.86
CA ILE A 345 -26.20 0.87 -21.54
C ILE A 345 -26.42 0.61 -20.06
N THR A 346 -26.66 -0.64 -19.69
CA THR A 346 -26.59 -1.12 -18.32
C THR A 346 -25.36 -1.99 -18.16
N VAL A 347 -24.52 -1.65 -17.18
CA VAL A 347 -23.27 -2.36 -16.91
C VAL A 347 -23.35 -2.97 -15.53
N THR A 348 -23.00 -4.25 -15.42
CA THR A 348 -22.94 -4.98 -14.16
C THR A 348 -21.51 -5.39 -13.82
N GLY A 349 -20.97 -4.87 -12.72
CA GLY A 349 -19.61 -5.18 -12.29
C GLY A 349 -19.22 -4.52 -10.98
N GLU A 350 -18.03 -4.86 -10.48
CA GLU A 350 -17.44 -4.23 -9.30
C GLU A 350 -16.99 -2.80 -9.63
N VAL A 351 -17.43 -1.85 -8.81
CA VAL A 351 -16.96 -0.47 -8.89
C VAL A 351 -15.61 -0.37 -8.18
N ILE A 352 -14.57 0.06 -8.89
CA ILE A 352 -13.25 0.35 -8.33
C ILE A 352 -13.01 1.86 -8.29
N ASP A 353 -12.18 2.32 -7.36
CA ASP A 353 -11.60 3.66 -7.43
C ASP A 353 -10.35 3.62 -8.29
N TYR A 354 -10.37 4.38 -9.39
CA TYR A 354 -9.21 4.61 -10.22
C TYR A 354 -8.92 6.10 -10.32
N LYS A 355 -7.85 6.54 -9.63
CA LYS A 355 -7.41 7.94 -9.58
C LYS A 355 -8.51 8.89 -9.09
N GLY A 356 -9.22 8.47 -8.04
CA GLY A 356 -10.30 9.26 -7.43
C GLY A 356 -11.58 9.29 -8.26
N LYS A 357 -11.73 8.37 -9.21
CA LYS A 357 -12.91 8.25 -10.07
C LYS A 357 -13.45 6.82 -10.10
N PRO A 358 -14.78 6.66 -10.10
CA PRO A 358 -15.39 5.35 -10.28
C PRO A 358 -15.07 4.76 -11.66
N GLU A 359 -14.63 3.51 -11.67
CA GLU A 359 -14.40 2.73 -12.88
C GLU A 359 -14.98 1.31 -12.70
N ILE A 360 -15.50 0.72 -13.78
CA ILE A 360 -15.87 -0.71 -13.83
C ILE A 360 -15.10 -1.34 -14.98
N ILE A 361 -14.35 -2.42 -14.71
CA ILE A 361 -13.66 -3.19 -15.74
C ILE A 361 -14.58 -4.33 -16.20
N ILE A 362 -14.83 -4.40 -17.50
CA ILE A 362 -15.65 -5.45 -18.12
C ILE A 362 -14.80 -6.32 -19.02
N THR A 363 -14.76 -7.61 -18.73
CA THR A 363 -14.07 -8.62 -19.56
C THR A 363 -15.04 -9.53 -20.30
N ASP A 364 -16.25 -9.74 -19.77
CA ASP A 364 -17.30 -10.54 -20.39
C ASP A 364 -18.38 -9.64 -21.03
N PRO A 365 -18.60 -9.73 -22.35
CA PRO A 365 -19.70 -9.03 -23.03
C PRO A 365 -21.07 -9.16 -22.36
N ALA A 366 -21.37 -10.28 -21.68
CA ALA A 366 -22.64 -10.52 -21.02
C ALA A 366 -22.95 -9.56 -19.86
N GLN A 367 -21.91 -8.88 -19.34
CA GLN A 367 -22.05 -7.87 -18.29
C GLN A 367 -22.61 -6.53 -18.80
N ILE A 368 -22.82 -6.39 -20.11
CA ILE A 368 -23.37 -5.18 -20.74
C ILE A 368 -24.70 -5.51 -21.41
N LYS A 369 -25.72 -4.71 -21.12
CA LYS A 369 -27.02 -4.73 -21.80
C LYS A 369 -27.24 -3.38 -22.49
N MET A 370 -27.72 -3.40 -23.74
CA MET A 370 -27.96 -2.22 -24.57
C MET A 370 -29.44 -1.88 -24.70
#